data_AF-A0A8D0H658-F1
#
_entry.id   AF-A0A8D0H658-F1
#
_cell.length_a   1.000
_cell.length_b   1.000
_cell.length_c   1.000
_cell.angle_alpha   90.00
_cell.angle_beta   90.00
_cell.angle_gamma   90.00
#
_symmetry.space_group_name_H-M   'P 1'
#
loop_
_entity.id
_entity.type
_entity.pdbx_description
1 polymer ?
#
loop_
_entity_poly.entity_id
_entity_poly.type
_entity_poly.pdbx_seq_one_letter_code
_entity_poly.pdbx_strand_id
1 'polypeptide(L)'
;MDSGEENMINTPGTPRWLSKWPMLCLFLRLPMEAETLSPLDAVRTSAVLEDCLDQLSILGYIMPVSYKGMTDVSGVSQLQEVSRDLKQANHLFSRTAKQSAMSAENLKKVQADRQHASDVVADTMQELQIWGTFRSLLQAVEREKAKKTSFCTVVSREEVGRKQIKSLQKQLQDVNKEKELELENRNEMIAYLKDQLQEMKAKTDMENRYVKKDTELQVSQTHEKCRSTEESLLNEIEKMRIKTDQEIRVHMEIENFLKQQQMKLEEKLEYWMDKYEKDTESKQQQLNSLKASKAADLATLQELAKQCRLFEQVIIEDRVEKEAARRKVEQDVLEMESVLKLQAWWRGMMVRRFLGPYKILKKLKEEEAAKGKEKGKKDKDKPGAKKKK
;
A
#
# COMPACT_ATOMS: atom_id res chain seq x y z
N MET A 1 61.72 9.12 -24.59
CA MET A 1 61.55 10.16 -25.62
C MET A 1 61.53 11.47 -24.84
N ASP A 2 62.67 11.88 -24.30
CA ASP A 2 63.86 12.40 -25.00
C ASP A 2 63.62 13.83 -25.49
N SER A 3 64.66 14.67 -25.39
CA SER A 3 64.74 16.15 -25.39
C SER A 3 64.41 16.78 -24.02
N GLY A 4 65.35 17.29 -23.21
CA GLY A 4 66.74 17.66 -23.48
C GLY A 4 66.83 19.10 -23.99
N GLU A 5 66.60 20.08 -23.11
CA GLU A 5 67.00 21.47 -23.35
C GLU A 5 67.67 22.03 -22.09
N GLU A 6 69.00 21.90 -22.09
CA GLU A 6 69.91 22.76 -21.34
C GLU A 6 69.62 24.22 -21.70
N ASN A 7 69.28 25.05 -20.72
CA ASN A 7 69.32 26.49 -20.91
C ASN A 7 70.35 27.13 -19.99
N MET A 8 71.31 27.75 -20.69
CA MET A 8 72.57 28.29 -20.23
C MET A 8 72.44 29.18 -19.01
N ILE A 9 73.23 28.84 -17.99
CA ILE A 9 73.59 29.74 -16.90
C ILE A 9 74.40 30.89 -17.53
N ASN A 10 73.72 31.99 -17.83
CA ASN A 10 74.35 33.23 -18.26
C ASN A 10 75.06 33.86 -17.05
N THR A 11 76.36 33.59 -16.94
CA THR A 11 77.28 34.27 -16.04
C THR A 11 77.20 35.79 -16.28
N PRO A 12 77.05 36.62 -15.24
CA PRO A 12 77.05 38.07 -15.43
C PRO A 12 78.45 38.52 -15.85
N GLY A 13 78.56 38.94 -17.11
CA GLY A 13 79.75 39.58 -17.65
C GLY A 13 80.19 40.74 -16.76
N THR A 14 81.43 40.66 -16.29
CA THR A 14 82.15 41.76 -15.65
C THR A 14 82.01 43.04 -16.50
N PRO A 15 81.62 44.20 -15.92
CA PRO A 15 81.53 45.45 -16.65
C PRO A 15 82.86 45.78 -17.33
N ARG A 16 82.82 46.03 -18.65
CA ARG A 16 83.97 46.31 -19.54
C ARG A 16 84.83 47.54 -19.16
N TRP A 17 84.47 48.25 -18.08
CA TRP A 17 85.20 49.39 -17.54
C TRP A 17 86.15 49.00 -16.40
N LEU A 18 86.05 47.78 -15.87
CA LEU A 18 86.99 47.23 -14.87
C LEU A 18 88.16 46.45 -15.48
N SER A 19 88.09 46.11 -16.78
CA SER A 19 89.16 45.39 -17.50
C SER A 19 90.26 46.31 -18.07
N LYS A 20 90.21 47.63 -17.82
CA LYS A 20 91.21 48.58 -18.33
C LYS A 20 92.32 48.96 -17.35
N TRP A 21 92.31 48.48 -16.11
CA TRP A 21 93.40 48.75 -15.16
C TRP A 21 93.76 47.53 -14.29
N PRO A 22 94.28 46.42 -14.86
CA PRO A 22 94.79 45.30 -14.06
C PRO A 22 96.06 45.64 -13.27
N MET A 23 96.70 46.79 -13.55
CA MET A 23 97.96 47.20 -12.94
C MET A 23 97.81 47.98 -11.62
N LEU A 24 96.62 48.43 -11.24
CA LEU A 24 96.43 49.21 -10.01
C LEU A 24 96.22 48.36 -8.74
N CYS A 25 95.93 47.06 -8.86
CA CYS A 25 95.81 46.16 -7.70
C CYS A 25 97.15 45.54 -7.26
N LEU A 26 98.18 45.55 -8.11
CA LEU A 26 99.52 45.05 -7.77
C LEU A 26 100.40 46.07 -7.02
N PHE A 27 99.92 47.31 -6.84
CA PHE A 27 100.63 48.35 -6.07
C PHE A 27 100.22 48.43 -4.59
N LEU A 28 99.45 47.45 -4.09
CA LEU A 28 98.85 47.45 -2.75
C LEU A 28 99.32 46.28 -1.88
N ARG A 29 100.63 46.01 -1.86
CA ARG A 29 101.26 45.36 -0.69
C ARG A 29 102.78 45.42 -0.73
N LEU A 30 103.34 46.60 -0.43
CA LEU A 30 104.71 46.72 0.07
C LEU A 30 104.63 47.63 1.30
N PRO A 31 105.09 47.20 2.48
CA PRO A 31 105.36 48.13 3.56
C PRO A 31 106.53 48.98 3.09
N MET A 32 106.25 50.20 2.62
CA MET A 32 107.30 51.20 2.44
C MET A 32 107.76 51.59 3.84
N GLU A 33 108.88 51.01 4.27
CA GLU A 33 109.68 51.58 5.34
C GLU A 33 109.96 53.04 4.97
N ALA A 34 109.69 53.96 5.89
CA ALA A 34 109.86 55.39 5.64
C ALA A 34 111.35 55.69 5.47
N GLU A 35 111.82 55.65 4.22
CA GLU A 35 113.14 56.14 3.84
C GLU A 35 113.24 57.60 4.28
N THR A 36 114.16 57.87 5.20
CA THR A 36 114.47 59.22 5.62
C THR A 36 115.12 59.95 4.46
N LEU A 37 114.55 61.08 4.05
CA LEU A 37 115.15 61.91 3.01
C LEU A 37 116.48 62.47 3.50
N SER A 38 117.45 62.59 2.59
CA SER A 38 118.69 63.32 2.86
C SER A 38 118.35 64.73 3.36
N PRO A 39 119.05 65.31 4.35
CA PRO A 39 118.74 66.63 4.89
C PRO A 39 118.66 67.73 3.82
N LEU A 40 119.49 67.63 2.78
CA LEU A 40 119.46 68.56 1.65
C LEU A 40 118.19 68.39 0.79
N ASP A 41 117.77 67.15 0.57
CA ASP A 41 116.58 66.85 -0.21
C ASP A 41 115.31 67.21 0.57
N ALA A 42 115.27 66.94 1.88
CA ALA A 42 114.20 67.35 2.78
C ALA A 42 113.95 68.86 2.72
N VAL A 43 115.00 69.69 2.81
CA VAL A 43 114.89 71.16 2.70
C VAL A 43 114.39 71.60 1.33
N ARG A 44 114.89 71.01 0.24
CA ARG A 44 114.44 71.32 -1.12
C ARG A 44 112.96 70.96 -1.32
N THR A 45 112.55 69.80 -0.84
CA THR A 45 111.15 69.36 -0.91
C THR A 45 110.24 70.19 -0.01
N SER A 46 110.68 70.60 1.18
CA SER A 46 109.92 71.49 2.06
C SER A 46 109.70 72.86 1.41
N ALA A 47 110.70 73.45 0.75
CA ALA A 47 110.53 74.71 0.02
C ALA A 47 109.47 74.62 -1.10
N VAL A 48 109.40 73.47 -1.77
CA VAL A 48 108.35 73.21 -2.78
C VAL A 48 106.98 73.02 -2.11
N LEU A 49 106.91 72.37 -0.96
CA LEU A 49 105.66 72.21 -0.20
C LEU A 49 105.18 73.55 0.40
N GLU A 50 106.09 74.44 0.80
CA GLU A 50 105.78 75.82 1.21
C GLU A 50 105.13 76.59 0.07
N ASP A 51 105.73 76.58 -1.13
CA ASP A 51 105.13 77.20 -2.32
C ASP A 51 103.76 76.56 -2.66
N CYS A 52 103.60 75.25 -2.48
CA CYS A 52 102.30 74.59 -2.64
C CYS A 52 101.25 75.06 -1.62
N LEU A 53 101.63 75.29 -0.36
CA LEU A 53 100.73 75.85 0.66
C LEU A 53 100.34 77.28 0.35
N ASP A 54 101.28 78.08 -0.12
CA ASP A 54 101.03 79.46 -0.53
C ASP A 54 100.07 79.50 -1.72
N GLN A 55 100.29 78.65 -2.73
CA GLN A 55 99.38 78.51 -3.86
C GLN A 55 98.00 77.98 -3.45
N LEU A 56 97.92 76.99 -2.56
CA LEU A 56 96.65 76.50 -2.03
C LEU A 56 95.94 77.59 -1.25
N SER A 57 96.66 78.41 -0.47
CA SER A 57 96.12 79.55 0.28
C SER A 57 95.56 80.60 -0.65
N ILE A 58 96.31 80.99 -1.69
CA ILE A 58 95.86 81.90 -2.76
C ILE A 58 94.60 81.34 -3.43
N LEU A 59 94.57 80.05 -3.77
CA LEU A 59 93.41 79.40 -4.34
C LEU A 59 92.19 79.44 -3.40
N GLY A 60 92.41 79.36 -2.08
CA GLY A 60 91.37 79.54 -1.06
C GLY A 60 90.84 80.97 -0.95
N TYR A 61 91.68 81.98 -1.19
CA TYR A 61 91.28 83.39 -1.24
C TYR A 61 90.53 83.74 -2.54
N ILE A 62 90.92 83.13 -3.66
CA ILE A 62 90.28 83.33 -4.97
C ILE A 62 88.92 82.61 -5.05
N MET A 63 88.72 81.53 -4.29
CA MET A 63 87.46 80.79 -4.21
C MET A 63 86.78 80.93 -2.83
N PRO A 64 86.26 82.11 -2.46
CA PRO A 64 85.55 82.27 -1.20
C PRO A 64 84.20 81.53 -1.24
N VAL A 65 83.87 80.81 -0.16
CA VAL A 65 82.60 80.07 0.00
C VAL A 65 81.38 81.00 0.01
N SER A 66 81.59 82.32 0.15
CA SER A 66 80.50 83.30 0.24
C SER A 66 80.13 83.90 -1.12
N TYR A 67 79.25 83.21 -1.85
CA TYR A 67 78.18 83.93 -2.54
C TYR A 67 77.19 84.42 -1.47
N LYS A 68 77.46 85.59 -0.89
CA LYS A 68 76.47 86.34 -0.11
C LYS A 68 75.68 87.19 -1.12
N GLY A 69 74.58 86.63 -1.62
CA GLY A 69 73.77 87.29 -2.64
C GLY A 69 72.49 86.52 -2.97
N MET A 70 71.44 86.85 -2.23
CA MET A 70 70.00 86.56 -2.39
C MET A 70 69.41 85.57 -1.39
N THR A 71 69.08 86.16 -0.24
CA THR A 71 68.02 85.73 0.68
C THR A 71 66.64 85.81 0.02
N ASP A 72 65.77 84.91 0.52
CA ASP A 72 64.31 84.89 0.45
C ASP A 72 63.71 84.46 -0.90
N VAL A 73 62.69 83.60 -0.96
CA VAL A 73 61.47 83.62 -0.16
C VAL A 73 60.95 82.18 0.06
N SER A 74 60.66 81.87 1.34
CA SER A 74 59.76 80.77 1.71
C SER A 74 58.33 81.18 1.38
N GLY A 75 57.53 80.33 0.74
CA GLY A 75 56.08 80.55 0.72
C GLY A 75 55.28 79.84 -0.37
N VAL A 76 54.51 78.86 0.11
CA VAL A 76 53.12 78.55 -0.30
C VAL A 76 52.90 77.44 -1.35
N SER A 77 52.16 76.46 -0.83
CA SER A 77 51.50 75.31 -1.45
C SER A 77 50.41 75.68 -2.45
N GLN A 78 50.03 74.68 -3.24
CA GLN A 78 48.77 74.53 -3.98
C GLN A 78 48.57 75.42 -5.22
N LEU A 79 48.68 74.78 -6.39
CA LEU A 79 47.54 74.52 -7.28
C LEU A 79 47.99 73.54 -8.38
N GLN A 80 47.32 72.39 -8.44
CA GLN A 80 47.39 71.49 -9.58
C GLN A 80 46.81 72.21 -10.81
N GLU A 81 47.33 71.87 -11.97
CA GLU A 81 46.72 72.11 -13.30
C GLU A 81 47.15 73.33 -14.14
N VAL A 82 48.33 73.92 -13.90
CA VAL A 82 49.18 74.54 -14.97
C VAL A 82 50.61 73.99 -14.89
N SER A 83 50.69 72.71 -14.50
CA SER A 83 51.89 72.15 -13.89
C SER A 83 52.90 71.62 -14.91
N ARG A 84 52.51 71.25 -16.13
CA ARG A 84 53.45 70.61 -17.07
C ARG A 84 54.42 71.62 -17.69
N ASP A 85 53.95 72.76 -18.17
CA ASP A 85 54.79 73.72 -18.88
C ASP A 85 55.64 74.56 -17.93
N LEU A 86 55.09 74.94 -16.76
CA LEU A 86 55.87 75.59 -15.71
C LEU A 86 56.89 74.63 -15.08
N LYS A 87 56.55 73.34 -14.88
CA LYS A 87 57.55 72.35 -14.43
C LYS A 87 58.62 72.14 -15.50
N GLN A 88 58.28 72.09 -16.77
CA GLN A 88 59.27 71.91 -17.83
C GLN A 88 60.20 73.13 -17.94
N ALA A 89 59.65 74.35 -17.88
CA ALA A 89 60.44 75.60 -17.84
C ALA A 89 61.31 75.69 -16.58
N ASN A 90 60.79 75.32 -15.41
CA ASN A 90 61.51 75.35 -14.13
C ASN A 90 62.56 74.20 -14.03
N HIS A 91 62.30 73.06 -14.68
CA HIS A 91 63.23 71.93 -14.79
C HIS A 91 64.34 72.22 -15.82
N LEU A 92 64.05 72.98 -16.88
CA LEU A 92 65.04 73.53 -17.80
C LEU A 92 65.86 74.62 -17.11
N PHE A 93 65.25 75.55 -16.38
CA PHE A 93 65.95 76.60 -15.63
C PHE A 93 66.85 76.02 -14.52
N SER A 94 66.35 75.02 -13.76
CA SER A 94 67.14 74.29 -12.75
C SER A 94 68.27 73.48 -13.37
N ARG A 95 68.10 72.97 -14.60
CA ARG A 95 69.14 72.24 -15.32
C ARG A 95 70.20 73.20 -15.88
N THR A 96 69.81 74.36 -16.40
CA THR A 96 70.72 75.41 -16.88
C THR A 96 71.48 76.09 -15.73
N ALA A 97 70.83 76.29 -14.58
CA ALA A 97 71.48 76.78 -13.36
C ALA A 97 72.47 75.75 -12.77
N LYS A 98 72.15 74.45 -12.82
CA LYS A 98 73.09 73.37 -12.46
C LYS A 98 74.25 73.19 -13.45
N GLN A 99 74.11 73.68 -14.68
CA GLN A 99 75.09 73.52 -15.74
C GLN A 99 76.00 74.74 -15.95
N SER A 100 75.70 75.93 -15.40
CA SER A 100 76.45 77.16 -15.70
C SER A 100 77.18 77.84 -14.52
N ALA A 101 77.04 77.38 -13.29
CA ALA A 101 77.89 77.84 -12.19
C ALA A 101 78.13 76.69 -11.20
N MET A 102 79.33 76.63 -10.63
CA MET A 102 79.66 75.72 -9.53
C MET A 102 78.54 75.73 -8.48
N SER A 103 77.75 74.65 -8.38
CA SER A 103 76.74 74.50 -7.33
C SER A 103 77.38 74.79 -5.97
N ALA A 104 76.67 75.47 -5.06
CA ALA A 104 77.18 75.79 -3.72
C ALA A 104 77.70 74.54 -2.98
N GLU A 105 77.14 73.37 -3.27
CA GLU A 105 77.58 72.09 -2.73
C GLU A 105 78.89 71.60 -3.35
N ASN A 106 79.09 71.80 -4.66
CA ASN A 106 80.36 71.53 -5.31
C ASN A 106 81.45 72.48 -4.83
N LEU A 107 81.12 73.76 -4.60
CA LEU A 107 82.06 74.74 -4.05
C LEU A 107 82.44 74.41 -2.59
N LYS A 108 81.48 73.98 -1.76
CA LYS A 108 81.74 73.46 -0.42
C LYS A 108 82.65 72.24 -0.44
N LYS A 109 82.41 71.30 -1.36
CA LYS A 109 83.26 70.13 -1.54
C LYS A 109 84.67 70.52 -2.00
N VAL A 110 84.79 71.39 -3.00
CA VAL A 110 86.09 71.90 -3.49
C VAL A 110 86.85 72.60 -2.37
N GLN A 111 86.17 73.39 -1.53
CA GLN A 111 86.82 74.04 -0.39
C GLN A 111 87.26 73.03 0.67
N ALA A 112 86.43 72.02 0.97
CA ALA A 112 86.79 70.95 1.89
C ALA A 112 87.96 70.11 1.38
N ASP A 113 87.97 69.79 0.08
CA ASP A 113 89.06 69.06 -0.58
C ASP A 113 90.36 69.90 -0.61
N ARG A 114 90.25 71.22 -0.87
CA ARG A 114 91.38 72.16 -0.77
C ARG A 114 91.94 72.24 0.64
N GLN A 115 91.07 72.39 1.64
CA GLN A 115 91.50 72.44 3.04
C GLN A 115 92.17 71.14 3.44
N HIS A 116 91.59 70.00 3.08
CA HIS A 116 92.18 68.70 3.33
C HIS A 116 93.57 68.54 2.67
N ALA A 117 93.72 68.98 1.42
CA ALA A 117 95.01 68.98 0.73
C ALA A 117 96.02 69.91 1.42
N SER A 118 95.58 71.09 1.85
CA SER A 118 96.40 72.04 2.60
C SER A 118 96.87 71.46 3.94
N ASP A 119 95.98 70.79 4.67
CA ASP A 119 96.30 70.16 5.96
C ASP A 119 97.32 69.03 5.76
N VAL A 120 97.13 68.19 4.74
CA VAL A 120 98.08 67.11 4.41
C VAL A 120 99.44 67.67 4.00
N VAL A 121 99.48 68.69 3.13
CA VAL A 121 100.74 69.31 2.70
C VAL A 121 101.43 69.97 3.90
N ALA A 122 100.70 70.67 4.77
CA ALA A 122 101.25 71.31 5.96
C ALA A 122 101.82 70.29 6.96
N ASP A 123 101.08 69.22 7.25
CA ASP A 123 101.52 68.13 8.13
C ASP A 123 102.79 67.47 7.57
N THR A 124 102.85 67.24 6.24
CA THR A 124 104.02 66.63 5.59
C THR A 124 105.24 67.54 5.57
N MET A 125 105.03 68.84 5.36
CA MET A 125 106.09 69.84 5.36
C MET A 125 106.72 69.96 6.74
N GLN A 126 105.90 70.01 7.80
CA GLN A 126 106.36 70.03 9.18
C GLN A 126 107.09 68.73 9.55
N GLU A 127 106.52 67.57 9.21
CA GLU A 127 107.16 66.27 9.45
C GLU A 127 108.53 66.16 8.76
N LEU A 128 108.64 66.70 7.55
CA LEU A 128 109.85 66.69 6.74
C LEU A 128 110.93 67.63 7.28
N GLN A 129 110.55 68.81 7.79
CA GLN A 129 111.45 69.77 8.43
C GLN A 129 111.98 69.26 9.78
N ILE A 130 111.15 68.58 10.57
CA ILE A 130 111.52 68.16 11.94
C ILE A 130 112.22 66.80 11.94
N TRP A 131 111.68 65.83 11.21
CA TRP A 131 112.10 64.42 11.29
C TRP A 131 112.66 63.86 9.99
N GLY A 132 112.56 64.59 8.87
CA GLY A 132 113.04 64.13 7.55
C GLY A 132 112.22 62.98 6.95
N THR A 133 110.97 62.79 7.39
CA THR A 133 110.08 61.69 6.94
C THR A 133 108.75 62.23 6.38
N PHE A 134 107.97 61.37 5.71
CA PHE A 134 106.73 61.74 5.02
C PHE A 134 105.56 60.78 5.33
N ARG A 135 105.54 60.18 6.52
CA ARG A 135 104.57 59.15 6.91
C ARG A 135 103.14 59.70 6.98
N SER A 136 102.96 60.98 7.31
CA SER A 136 101.66 61.67 7.32
C SER A 136 100.99 61.64 5.94
N LEU A 137 101.74 61.86 4.85
CA LEU A 137 101.25 61.74 3.47
C LEU A 137 100.81 60.32 3.17
N LEU A 138 101.66 59.35 3.52
CA LEU A 138 101.40 57.93 3.27
C LEU A 138 100.11 57.49 3.96
N GLN A 139 99.92 57.86 5.24
CA GLN A 139 98.72 57.54 5.99
C GLN A 139 97.48 58.24 5.45
N ALA A 140 97.59 59.49 4.96
CA ALA A 140 96.49 60.20 4.33
C ALA A 140 96.05 59.53 3.02
N VAL A 141 97.01 59.15 2.18
CA VAL A 141 96.78 58.39 0.94
C VAL A 141 96.14 57.04 1.24
N GLU A 142 96.60 56.33 2.28
CA GLU A 142 96.07 55.03 2.66
C GLU A 142 94.65 55.12 3.23
N ARG A 143 94.35 56.17 4.01
CA ARG A 143 92.98 56.51 4.45
C ARG A 143 92.05 56.77 3.28
N GLU A 144 92.47 57.56 2.28
CA GLU A 144 91.65 57.81 1.08
C GLU A 144 91.48 56.57 0.21
N LYS A 145 92.52 55.73 0.07
CA LYS A 145 92.41 54.41 -0.59
C LYS A 145 91.41 53.51 0.13
N ALA A 146 91.43 53.47 1.46
CA ALA A 146 90.50 52.68 2.26
C ALA A 146 89.05 53.19 2.12
N LYS A 147 88.83 54.51 2.20
CA LYS A 147 87.52 55.12 1.95
C LYS A 147 87.00 54.86 0.53
N LYS A 148 87.86 54.97 -0.48
CA LYS A 148 87.49 54.67 -1.88
C LYS A 148 87.09 53.21 -2.03
N THR A 149 87.82 52.30 -1.39
CA THR A 149 87.51 50.87 -1.41
C THR A 149 86.19 50.58 -0.71
N SER A 150 85.92 51.16 0.46
CA SER A 150 84.64 50.99 1.16
C SER A 150 83.47 51.59 0.38
N PHE A 151 83.66 52.70 -0.32
CA PHE A 151 82.64 53.24 -1.21
C PHE A 151 82.36 52.30 -2.38
N CYS A 152 83.40 51.76 -3.03
CA CYS A 152 83.24 50.80 -4.12
C CYS A 152 82.51 49.51 -3.68
N THR A 153 82.74 49.02 -2.46
CA THR A 153 82.01 47.85 -1.94
C THR A 153 80.55 48.15 -1.64
N VAL A 154 80.25 49.34 -1.08
CA VAL A 154 78.87 49.80 -0.86
C VAL A 154 78.12 49.96 -2.18
N VAL A 155 78.74 50.60 -3.18
CA VAL A 155 78.14 50.77 -4.52
C VAL A 155 77.88 49.41 -5.19
N SER A 156 78.83 48.48 -5.11
CA SER A 156 78.66 47.14 -5.68
C SER A 156 77.52 46.38 -5.00
N ARG A 157 77.39 46.50 -3.67
CA ARG A 157 76.32 45.86 -2.89
C ARG A 157 74.95 46.48 -3.20
N GLU A 158 74.86 47.80 -3.33
CA GLU A 158 73.62 48.48 -3.72
C GLU A 158 73.16 48.05 -5.11
N GLU A 159 74.06 47.99 -6.09
CA GLU A 159 73.74 47.54 -7.45
C GLU A 159 73.25 46.08 -7.47
N VAL A 160 73.88 45.19 -6.69
CA VAL A 160 73.40 43.80 -6.52
C VAL A 160 72.02 43.78 -5.86
N GLY A 161 71.80 44.55 -4.79
CA GLY A 161 70.50 44.65 -4.12
C GLY A 161 69.41 45.18 -5.05
N ARG A 162 69.72 46.18 -5.89
CA ARG A 162 68.81 46.73 -6.88
C ARG A 162 68.43 45.72 -7.96
N LYS A 163 69.39 44.90 -8.42
CA LYS A 163 69.12 43.77 -9.33
C LYS A 163 68.24 42.72 -8.67
N GLN A 164 68.49 42.37 -7.40
CA GLN A 164 67.65 41.43 -6.65
C GLN A 164 66.22 41.95 -6.47
N ILE A 165 66.04 43.22 -6.10
CA ILE A 165 64.71 43.84 -5.97
C ILE A 165 63.98 43.80 -7.32
N LYS A 166 64.64 44.16 -8.43
CA LYS A 166 64.03 44.08 -9.76
C LYS A 166 63.64 42.64 -10.13
N SER A 167 64.48 41.66 -9.81
CA SER A 167 64.19 40.24 -10.05
C SER A 167 62.99 39.76 -9.24
N LEU A 168 62.94 40.09 -7.95
CA LEU A 168 61.83 39.73 -7.07
C LEU A 168 60.52 40.42 -7.49
N GLN A 169 60.58 41.70 -7.88
CA GLN A 169 59.42 42.41 -8.43
C GLN A 169 58.89 41.73 -9.69
N LYS A 170 59.78 41.26 -10.58
CA LYS A 170 59.38 40.53 -11.78
C LYS A 170 58.73 39.18 -11.43
N GLN A 171 59.35 38.40 -10.54
CA GLN A 171 58.78 37.13 -10.07
C GLN A 171 57.40 37.32 -9.43
N LEU A 172 57.22 38.37 -8.63
CA LEU A 172 55.94 38.68 -8.02
C LEU A 172 54.86 39.03 -9.07
N GLN A 173 55.23 39.79 -10.10
CA GLN A 173 54.33 40.08 -11.22
C GLN A 173 53.97 38.82 -12.03
N ASP A 174 54.95 37.96 -12.28
CA ASP A 174 54.73 36.72 -13.05
C ASP A 174 53.80 35.77 -12.29
N VAL A 175 54.02 35.59 -10.98
CA VAL A 175 53.12 34.79 -10.12
C VAL A 175 51.72 35.40 -10.05
N ASN A 176 51.59 36.73 -9.94
CA ASN A 176 50.26 37.37 -9.93
C ASN A 176 49.50 37.11 -11.24
N LYS A 177 50.17 37.23 -12.40
CA LYS A 177 49.55 36.93 -13.71
C LYS A 177 49.13 35.48 -13.82
N GLU A 178 49.97 34.54 -13.36
CA GLU A 178 49.62 33.11 -13.33
C GLU A 178 48.38 32.86 -12.47
N LYS A 179 48.30 33.49 -11.29
CA LYS A 179 47.13 33.36 -10.40
C LYS A 179 45.88 34.00 -10.99
N GLU A 180 46.00 35.13 -11.68
CA GLU A 180 44.90 35.76 -12.41
C GLU A 180 44.35 34.82 -13.50
N LEU A 181 45.22 34.19 -14.29
CA LEU A 181 44.82 33.21 -15.30
C LEU A 181 44.17 31.95 -14.69
N GLU A 182 44.72 31.43 -13.59
CA GLU A 182 44.10 30.31 -12.86
C GLU A 182 42.70 30.66 -12.34
N LEU A 183 42.52 31.88 -11.83
CA LEU A 183 41.21 32.35 -11.36
C LEU A 183 40.22 32.49 -12.51
N GLU A 184 40.66 33.02 -13.66
CA GLU A 184 39.83 33.14 -14.86
C GLU A 184 39.37 31.76 -15.35
N ASN A 185 40.29 30.81 -15.49
CA ASN A 185 39.97 29.43 -15.90
C ASN A 185 39.01 28.75 -14.90
N ARG A 186 39.19 28.96 -13.60
CA ARG A 186 38.25 28.45 -12.58
C ARG A 186 36.88 29.11 -12.68
N ASN A 187 36.83 30.41 -12.95
CA ASN A 187 35.57 31.13 -13.14
C ASN A 187 34.81 30.64 -14.38
N GLU A 188 35.52 30.36 -15.48
CA GLU A 188 34.94 29.75 -16.68
C GLU A 188 34.38 28.35 -16.39
N MET A 189 35.14 27.52 -15.66
CA MET A 189 34.66 26.20 -15.24
C MET A 189 33.41 26.29 -14.36
N ILE A 190 33.37 27.25 -13.42
CA ILE A 190 32.19 27.48 -12.58
C ILE A 190 31.00 27.91 -13.42
N ALA A 191 31.19 28.76 -14.44
CA ALA A 191 30.12 29.17 -15.35
C ALA A 191 29.58 27.98 -16.15
N TYR A 192 30.48 27.18 -16.74
CA TYR A 192 30.12 25.97 -17.47
C TYR A 192 29.32 24.97 -16.63
N LEU A 193 29.77 24.69 -15.40
CA LEU A 193 29.07 23.78 -14.48
C LEU A 193 27.70 24.32 -14.05
N LYS A 194 27.56 25.64 -13.90
CA LYS A 194 26.27 26.28 -13.61
C LYS A 194 25.30 26.11 -14.77
N ASP A 195 25.77 26.31 -16.00
CA ASP A 195 24.95 26.16 -17.20
C ASP A 195 24.49 24.71 -17.37
N GLN A 196 25.39 23.73 -17.22
CA GLN A 196 25.03 22.31 -17.22
C GLN A 196 23.99 21.97 -16.14
N LEU A 197 24.15 22.51 -14.93
CA LEU A 197 23.22 22.25 -13.85
C LEU A 197 21.84 22.83 -14.14
N GLN A 198 21.77 24.04 -14.72
CA GLN A 198 20.50 24.64 -15.14
C GLN A 198 19.85 23.85 -16.28
N GLU A 199 20.62 23.40 -17.26
CA GLU A 199 20.14 22.55 -18.36
C GLU A 199 19.57 21.23 -17.83
N MET A 200 20.32 20.51 -16.99
CA MET A 200 19.88 19.26 -16.38
C MET A 200 18.63 19.45 -15.52
N LYS A 201 18.53 20.56 -14.79
CA LYS A 201 17.33 20.90 -14.00
C LYS A 201 16.12 21.13 -14.90
N ALA A 202 16.26 21.94 -15.94
CA ALA A 202 15.18 22.20 -16.87
C ALA A 202 14.70 20.93 -17.59
N LYS A 203 15.65 20.08 -18.01
CA LYS A 203 15.36 18.78 -18.64
C LYS A 203 14.62 17.85 -17.68
N THR A 204 15.12 17.68 -16.46
CA THR A 204 14.49 16.83 -15.43
C THR A 204 13.09 17.33 -15.08
N ASP A 205 12.90 18.65 -14.95
CA ASP A 205 11.59 19.24 -14.66
C ASP A 205 10.60 19.02 -15.81
N MET A 206 11.05 19.07 -17.06
CA MET A 206 10.23 18.75 -18.23
C MET A 206 9.86 17.27 -18.29
N GLU A 207 10.84 16.37 -18.10
CA GLU A 207 10.63 14.92 -18.07
C GLU A 207 9.66 14.52 -16.96
N ASN A 208 9.82 15.08 -15.76
CA ASN A 208 8.90 14.85 -14.63
C ASN A 208 7.46 15.26 -14.97
N ARG A 209 7.25 16.44 -15.59
CA ARG A 209 5.91 16.87 -16.00
C ARG A 209 5.32 15.96 -17.07
N TYR A 210 6.14 15.53 -18.02
CA TYR A 210 5.70 14.61 -19.08
C TYR A 210 5.28 13.26 -18.50
N VAL A 211 6.15 12.61 -17.71
CA VAL A 211 5.87 11.32 -17.08
C VAL A 211 4.65 11.39 -16.16
N LYS A 212 4.52 12.48 -15.38
CA LYS A 212 3.34 12.69 -14.54
C LYS A 212 2.05 12.78 -15.36
N LYS A 213 2.06 13.57 -16.45
CA LYS A 213 0.88 13.73 -17.30
C LYS A 213 0.54 12.44 -18.07
N ASP A 214 1.55 11.70 -18.51
CA ASP A 214 1.39 10.41 -19.18
C ASP A 214 0.79 9.35 -18.25
N THR A 215 1.33 9.23 -17.03
CA THR A 215 0.81 8.30 -16.01
C THR A 215 -0.60 8.69 -15.55
N GLU A 216 -0.90 9.97 -15.33
CA GLU A 216 -2.24 10.46 -15.00
C GLU A 216 -3.25 10.18 -16.14
N LEU A 217 -2.85 10.36 -17.40
CA LEU A 217 -3.69 10.04 -18.55
C LEU A 217 -3.95 8.53 -18.64
N GLN A 218 -2.92 7.70 -18.44
CA GLN A 218 -3.05 6.25 -18.46
C GLN A 218 -4.01 5.78 -17.36
N VAL A 219 -3.88 6.30 -16.14
CA VAL A 219 -4.79 6.00 -15.02
C VAL A 219 -6.21 6.47 -15.32
N SER A 220 -6.39 7.67 -15.88
CA SER A 220 -7.72 8.18 -16.24
C SER A 220 -8.38 7.33 -17.31
N GLN A 221 -7.60 6.89 -18.31
CA GLN A 221 -8.10 6.04 -19.39
C GLN A 221 -8.47 4.64 -18.89
N THR A 222 -7.66 4.03 -18.02
CA THR A 222 -8.00 2.74 -17.43
C THR A 222 -9.21 2.85 -16.51
N HIS A 223 -9.29 3.92 -15.72
CA HIS A 223 -10.44 4.21 -14.88
C HIS A 223 -11.74 4.31 -15.69
N GLU A 224 -11.76 5.08 -16.79
CA GLU A 224 -12.95 5.21 -17.65
C GLU A 224 -13.34 3.89 -18.34
N LYS A 225 -12.37 3.08 -18.77
CA LYS A 225 -12.65 1.73 -19.30
C LYS A 225 -13.29 0.84 -18.24
N CYS A 226 -12.71 0.79 -17.04
CA CYS A 226 -13.25 0.02 -15.93
C CYS A 226 -14.66 0.49 -15.58
N ARG A 227 -14.85 1.81 -15.45
CA ARG A 227 -16.15 2.43 -15.17
C ARG A 227 -17.20 2.07 -16.22
N SER A 228 -16.87 2.14 -17.51
CA SER A 228 -17.80 1.77 -18.58
C SER A 228 -18.19 0.29 -18.51
N THR A 229 -17.24 -0.61 -18.22
CA THR A 229 -17.55 -2.03 -18.03
C THR A 229 -18.40 -2.27 -16.77
N GLU A 230 -18.13 -1.55 -15.69
CA GLU A 230 -18.90 -1.61 -14.45
C GLU A 230 -20.35 -1.13 -14.67
N GLU A 231 -20.54 0.01 -15.34
CA GLU A 231 -21.87 0.52 -15.71
C GLU A 231 -22.64 -0.48 -16.58
N SER A 232 -21.98 -1.14 -17.53
CA SER A 232 -22.60 -2.20 -18.35
C SER A 232 -23.04 -3.40 -17.49
N LEU A 233 -22.20 -3.84 -16.55
CA LEU A 233 -22.54 -4.96 -15.66
C LEU A 233 -23.67 -4.58 -14.69
N LEU A 234 -23.67 -3.36 -14.15
CA LEU A 234 -24.76 -2.86 -13.30
C LEU A 234 -26.09 -2.83 -14.06
N ASN A 235 -26.08 -2.38 -15.32
CA ASN A 235 -27.28 -2.40 -16.17
C ASN A 235 -27.78 -3.83 -16.43
N GLU A 236 -26.88 -4.80 -16.59
CA GLU A 236 -27.24 -6.21 -16.75
C GLU A 236 -27.82 -6.80 -15.46
N ILE A 237 -27.22 -6.51 -14.30
CA ILE A 237 -27.74 -6.90 -12.99
C ILE A 237 -29.15 -6.35 -12.78
N GLU A 238 -29.39 -5.08 -13.09
CA GLU A 238 -30.71 -4.46 -12.95
C GLU A 238 -31.73 -5.10 -13.89
N LYS A 239 -31.34 -5.39 -15.14
CA LYS A 239 -32.19 -6.10 -16.11
C LYS A 239 -32.56 -7.50 -15.61
N MET A 240 -31.61 -8.22 -15.03
CA MET A 240 -31.88 -9.54 -14.45
C MET A 240 -32.79 -9.45 -13.24
N ARG A 241 -32.60 -8.45 -12.36
CA ARG A 241 -33.48 -8.20 -11.22
C ARG A 241 -34.92 -7.97 -11.66
N ILE A 242 -35.15 -7.11 -12.66
CA ILE A 242 -36.49 -6.84 -13.20
C ILE A 242 -37.14 -8.11 -13.76
N LYS A 243 -36.38 -8.96 -14.46
CA LYS A 243 -36.89 -10.24 -14.97
C LYS A 243 -37.27 -11.20 -13.85
N THR A 244 -36.44 -11.32 -12.82
CA THR A 244 -36.75 -12.14 -11.64
C THR A 244 -38.02 -11.66 -10.96
N ASP A 245 -38.20 -10.35 -10.77
CA ASP A 245 -39.43 -9.80 -10.19
C ASP A 245 -40.67 -10.08 -11.05
N GLN A 246 -40.53 -10.05 -12.38
CA GLN A 246 -41.59 -10.42 -13.32
C GLN A 246 -41.94 -11.90 -13.21
N GLU A 247 -40.94 -12.79 -13.20
CA GLU A 247 -41.13 -14.23 -13.03
C GLU A 247 -41.83 -14.52 -11.70
N ILE A 248 -41.37 -13.96 -10.59
CA ILE A 248 -42.02 -14.10 -9.27
C ILE A 248 -43.49 -13.70 -9.34
N ARG A 249 -43.82 -12.57 -9.99
CA ARG A 249 -45.21 -12.12 -10.13
C ARG A 249 -46.06 -13.11 -10.92
N VAL A 250 -45.57 -13.56 -12.07
CA VAL A 250 -46.28 -14.53 -12.92
C VAL A 250 -46.46 -15.87 -12.18
N HIS A 251 -45.43 -16.35 -11.48
CA HIS A 251 -45.52 -17.55 -10.65
C HIS A 251 -46.60 -17.42 -9.56
N MET A 252 -46.63 -16.29 -8.85
CA MET A 252 -47.67 -16.03 -7.84
C MET A 252 -49.09 -16.03 -8.46
N GLU A 253 -49.28 -15.43 -9.63
CA GLU A 253 -50.57 -15.42 -10.33
C GLU A 253 -51.00 -16.84 -10.74
N ILE A 254 -50.08 -17.64 -11.28
CA ILE A 254 -50.34 -19.04 -11.64
C ILE A 254 -50.68 -19.87 -10.41
N GLU A 255 -49.90 -19.76 -9.33
CA GLU A 255 -50.18 -20.46 -8.08
C GLU A 255 -51.54 -20.10 -7.51
N ASN A 256 -51.89 -18.81 -7.50
CA ASN A 256 -53.19 -18.34 -7.02
C ASN A 256 -54.32 -18.90 -7.88
N PHE A 257 -54.17 -18.93 -9.20
CA PHE A 257 -55.14 -19.56 -10.09
C PHE A 257 -55.31 -21.05 -9.79
N LEU A 258 -54.21 -21.81 -9.65
CA LEU A 258 -54.26 -23.23 -9.36
C LEU A 258 -54.90 -23.52 -7.99
N LYS A 259 -54.55 -22.74 -6.95
CA LYS A 259 -55.17 -22.83 -5.63
C LYS A 259 -56.68 -22.58 -5.69
N GLN A 260 -57.13 -21.60 -6.48
CA GLN A 260 -58.56 -21.36 -6.69
C GLN A 260 -59.27 -22.51 -7.41
N GLN A 261 -58.63 -23.15 -8.40
CA GLN A 261 -59.21 -24.32 -9.08
C GLN A 261 -59.26 -25.53 -8.16
N GLN A 262 -58.21 -25.75 -7.37
CA GLN A 262 -58.18 -26.79 -6.36
C GLN A 262 -59.32 -26.62 -5.35
N MET A 263 -59.50 -25.41 -4.80
CA MET A 263 -60.59 -25.09 -3.87
C MET A 263 -61.97 -25.40 -4.47
N LYS A 264 -62.22 -25.04 -5.74
CA LYS A 264 -63.49 -25.36 -6.43
C LYS A 264 -63.72 -26.86 -6.60
N LEU A 265 -62.66 -27.65 -6.74
CA LEU A 265 -62.76 -29.11 -6.83
C LEU A 265 -62.98 -29.73 -5.44
N GLU A 266 -62.32 -29.21 -4.42
CA GLU A 266 -62.50 -29.61 -3.02
C GLU A 266 -63.93 -29.36 -2.56
N GLU A 267 -64.50 -28.18 -2.85
CA GLU A 267 -65.92 -27.86 -2.56
C GLU A 267 -66.88 -28.84 -3.24
N LYS A 268 -66.62 -29.19 -4.51
CA LYS A 268 -67.45 -30.18 -5.23
C LYS A 268 -67.31 -31.57 -4.62
N LEU A 269 -66.10 -31.96 -4.22
CA LEU A 269 -65.83 -33.24 -3.58
C LEU A 269 -66.56 -33.33 -2.23
N GLU A 270 -66.48 -32.29 -1.41
CA GLU A 270 -67.20 -32.19 -0.14
C GLU A 270 -68.71 -32.28 -0.34
N TYR A 271 -69.26 -31.56 -1.33
CA TYR A 271 -70.68 -31.67 -1.70
C TYR A 271 -71.08 -33.11 -2.07
N TRP A 272 -70.28 -33.79 -2.91
CA TRP A 272 -70.60 -35.16 -3.31
C TRP A 272 -70.43 -36.18 -2.18
N MET A 273 -69.47 -35.97 -1.28
CA MET A 273 -69.29 -36.78 -0.08
C MET A 273 -70.50 -36.66 0.85
N ASP A 274 -70.91 -35.43 1.20
CA ASP A 274 -72.08 -35.17 2.05
C ASP A 274 -73.37 -35.73 1.42
N LYS A 275 -73.54 -35.56 0.10
CA LYS A 275 -74.67 -36.15 -0.62
C LYS A 275 -74.66 -37.68 -0.56
N TYR A 276 -73.51 -38.30 -0.82
CA TYR A 276 -73.38 -39.76 -0.77
C TYR A 276 -73.66 -40.29 0.64
N GLU A 277 -73.16 -39.63 1.67
CA GLU A 277 -73.40 -39.98 3.08
C GLU A 277 -74.89 -39.89 3.41
N LYS A 278 -75.56 -38.78 3.09
CA LYS A 278 -77.01 -38.60 3.28
C LYS A 278 -77.85 -39.63 2.53
N ASP A 279 -77.54 -39.88 1.27
CA ASP A 279 -78.27 -40.87 0.47
C ASP A 279 -78.05 -42.28 1.03
N THR A 280 -76.83 -42.60 1.46
CA THR A 280 -76.49 -43.89 2.10
C THR A 280 -77.23 -44.06 3.42
N GLU A 281 -77.23 -43.03 4.29
CA GLU A 281 -77.99 -43.02 5.54
C GLU A 281 -79.49 -43.16 5.29
N SER A 282 -80.05 -42.43 4.34
CA SER A 282 -81.47 -42.52 3.97
C SER A 282 -81.84 -43.94 3.51
N LYS A 283 -81.00 -44.55 2.65
CA LYS A 283 -81.21 -45.94 2.20
C LYS A 283 -81.03 -46.95 3.33
N GLN A 284 -80.07 -46.73 4.21
CA GLN A 284 -79.87 -47.57 5.39
C GLN A 284 -81.07 -47.48 6.34
N GLN A 285 -81.64 -46.29 6.54
CA GLN A 285 -82.86 -46.08 7.32
C GLN A 285 -84.07 -46.79 6.69
N GLN A 286 -84.27 -46.67 5.37
CA GLN A 286 -85.32 -47.39 4.63
C GLN A 286 -85.15 -48.91 4.76
N LEU A 287 -83.92 -49.41 4.66
CA LEU A 287 -83.64 -50.84 4.83
C LEU A 287 -83.96 -51.29 6.25
N ASN A 288 -83.61 -50.50 7.25
CA ASN A 288 -83.89 -50.79 8.66
C ASN A 288 -85.39 -50.80 8.96
N SER A 289 -86.16 -49.85 8.42
CA SER A 289 -87.62 -49.80 8.59
C SER A 289 -88.31 -50.99 7.92
N LEU A 290 -87.89 -51.37 6.71
CA LEU A 290 -88.40 -52.57 6.03
C LEU A 290 -88.04 -53.85 6.78
N LYS A 291 -86.83 -53.96 7.32
CA LYS A 291 -86.43 -55.09 8.18
C LYS A 291 -87.30 -55.15 9.45
N ALA A 292 -87.58 -54.01 10.08
CA ALA A 292 -88.45 -53.93 11.25
C ALA A 292 -89.89 -54.33 10.91
N SER A 293 -90.45 -53.83 9.81
CA SER A 293 -91.79 -54.23 9.32
C SER A 293 -91.86 -55.73 9.05
N LYS A 294 -90.89 -56.27 8.30
CA LYS A 294 -90.82 -57.70 8.01
C LYS A 294 -90.73 -58.54 9.29
N ALA A 295 -89.96 -58.09 10.29
CA ALA A 295 -89.86 -58.78 11.57
C ALA A 295 -91.18 -58.72 12.35
N ALA A 296 -91.89 -57.59 12.32
CA ALA A 296 -93.21 -57.45 12.93
C ALA A 296 -94.25 -58.36 12.24
N ASP A 297 -94.30 -58.36 10.90
CA ASP A 297 -95.19 -59.23 10.12
C ASP A 297 -94.90 -60.70 10.36
N LEU A 298 -93.62 -61.07 10.46
CA LEU A 298 -93.22 -62.44 10.80
C LEU A 298 -93.68 -62.82 12.22
N ALA A 299 -93.59 -61.90 13.18
CA ALA A 299 -94.08 -62.13 14.55
C ALA A 299 -95.60 -62.29 14.60
N THR A 300 -96.37 -61.46 13.87
CA THR A 300 -97.84 -61.57 13.81
C THR A 300 -98.27 -62.86 13.12
N LEU A 301 -97.60 -63.26 12.03
CA LEU A 301 -97.86 -64.55 11.37
C LEU A 301 -97.53 -65.73 12.27
N GLN A 302 -96.42 -65.68 13.01
CA GLN A 302 -96.08 -66.71 13.99
C GLN A 302 -97.14 -66.80 15.09
N GLU A 303 -97.63 -65.66 15.59
CA GLU A 303 -98.67 -65.63 16.60
C GLU A 303 -100.01 -66.17 16.07
N LEU A 304 -100.43 -65.77 14.87
CA LEU A 304 -101.62 -66.33 14.21
C LEU A 304 -101.48 -67.83 13.97
N ALA A 305 -100.31 -68.31 13.57
CA ALA A 305 -100.05 -69.74 13.40
C ALA A 305 -100.16 -70.50 14.73
N LYS A 306 -99.72 -69.92 15.85
CA LYS A 306 -99.96 -70.49 17.18
C LYS A 306 -101.46 -70.51 17.50
N GLN A 307 -102.19 -69.42 17.22
CA GLN A 307 -103.64 -69.36 17.44
C GLN A 307 -104.38 -70.41 16.61
N CYS A 308 -104.04 -70.61 15.32
CA CYS A 308 -104.62 -71.66 14.50
C CYS A 308 -104.34 -73.05 15.08
N ARG A 309 -103.10 -73.33 15.51
CA ARG A 309 -102.78 -74.61 16.18
C ARG A 309 -103.60 -74.82 17.45
N LEU A 310 -103.78 -73.78 18.26
CA LEU A 310 -104.61 -73.84 19.46
C LEU A 310 -106.07 -74.13 19.10
N PHE A 311 -106.64 -73.45 18.09
CA PHE A 311 -108.01 -73.71 17.65
C PHE A 311 -108.18 -75.11 17.06
N GLU A 312 -107.24 -75.57 16.24
CA GLU A 312 -107.22 -76.95 15.71
C GLU A 312 -107.18 -77.96 16.85
N GLN A 313 -106.32 -77.74 17.86
CA GLN A 313 -106.23 -78.59 19.03
C GLN A 313 -107.56 -78.64 19.79
N VAL A 314 -108.19 -77.49 20.04
CA VAL A 314 -109.52 -77.42 20.69
C VAL A 314 -110.60 -78.14 19.87
N ILE A 315 -110.58 -78.02 18.53
CA ILE A 315 -111.52 -78.73 17.65
C ILE A 315 -111.29 -80.24 17.71
N ILE A 316 -110.03 -80.69 17.69
CA ILE A 316 -109.70 -82.12 17.82
C ILE A 316 -110.16 -82.63 19.19
N GLU A 317 -109.88 -81.89 20.26
CA GLU A 317 -110.33 -82.22 21.61
C GLU A 317 -111.86 -82.34 21.69
N ASP A 318 -112.63 -81.37 21.17
CA ASP A 318 -114.10 -81.45 21.10
C ASP A 318 -114.60 -82.64 20.25
N ARG A 319 -113.93 -82.95 19.12
CA ARG A 319 -114.29 -84.12 18.29
C ARG A 319 -114.02 -85.44 19.01
N VAL A 320 -112.87 -85.56 19.68
CA VAL A 320 -112.49 -86.74 20.47
C VAL A 320 -113.42 -86.88 21.67
N GLU A 321 -113.76 -85.79 22.34
CA GLU A 321 -114.69 -85.78 23.47
C GLU A 321 -116.09 -86.20 23.03
N LYS A 322 -116.59 -85.70 21.89
CA LYS A 322 -117.85 -86.15 21.28
C LYS A 322 -117.81 -87.63 20.88
N GLU A 323 -116.71 -88.11 20.30
CA GLU A 323 -116.56 -89.53 19.95
C GLU A 323 -116.44 -90.42 21.18
N ALA A 324 -115.73 -89.99 22.22
CA ALA A 324 -115.65 -90.69 23.49
C ALA A 324 -117.01 -90.74 24.19
N ALA A 325 -117.77 -89.65 24.16
CA ALA A 325 -119.14 -89.61 24.65
C ALA A 325 -120.04 -90.59 23.87
N ARG A 326 -119.95 -90.63 22.53
CA ARG A 326 -120.66 -91.63 21.72
C ARG A 326 -120.26 -93.07 22.08
N ARG A 327 -118.96 -93.36 22.14
CA ARG A 327 -118.45 -94.69 22.54
C ARG A 327 -118.89 -95.10 23.94
N LYS A 328 -118.97 -94.15 24.87
CA LYS A 328 -119.46 -94.40 26.23
C LYS A 328 -120.93 -94.77 26.23
N VAL A 329 -121.77 -94.04 25.48
CA VAL A 329 -123.19 -94.39 25.30
C VAL A 329 -123.34 -95.77 24.63
N GLU A 330 -122.54 -96.08 23.60
CA GLU A 330 -122.54 -97.41 22.98
C GLU A 330 -122.11 -98.52 23.94
N GLN A 331 -121.09 -98.28 24.77
CA GLN A 331 -120.67 -99.19 25.83
C GLN A 331 -121.78 -99.37 26.86
N ASP A 332 -122.42 -98.31 27.34
CA ASP A 332 -123.53 -98.39 28.29
C ASP A 332 -124.71 -99.19 27.70
N VAL A 333 -124.99 -99.08 26.40
CA VAL A 333 -125.99 -99.89 25.69
C VAL A 333 -125.58 -101.36 25.63
N LEU A 334 -124.32 -101.66 25.28
CA LEU A 334 -123.81 -103.03 25.25
C LEU A 334 -123.75 -103.67 26.64
N GLU A 335 -123.39 -102.89 27.65
CA GLU A 335 -123.45 -103.27 29.06
C GLU A 335 -124.90 -103.55 29.46
N MET A 336 -125.85 -102.68 29.10
CA MET A 336 -127.28 -102.92 29.31
C MET A 336 -127.76 -104.19 28.59
N GLU A 337 -127.35 -104.43 27.35
CA GLU A 337 -127.64 -105.67 26.63
C GLU A 337 -127.02 -106.89 27.30
N SER A 338 -125.80 -106.77 27.80
CA SER A 338 -125.12 -107.85 28.51
C SER A 338 -125.82 -108.15 29.84
N VAL A 339 -126.25 -107.12 30.57
CA VAL A 339 -127.11 -107.20 31.77
C VAL A 339 -128.44 -107.85 31.40
N LEU A 340 -129.08 -107.47 30.29
CA LEU A 340 -130.32 -108.09 29.80
C LEU A 340 -130.12 -109.56 29.42
N LYS A 341 -128.99 -109.91 28.78
CA LYS A 341 -128.62 -111.31 28.46
C LYS A 341 -128.33 -112.11 29.74
N LEU A 342 -127.69 -111.51 30.74
CA LEU A 342 -127.47 -112.09 32.07
C LEU A 342 -128.80 -112.32 32.79
N GLN A 343 -129.70 -111.32 32.76
CA GLN A 343 -131.06 -111.45 33.28
C GLN A 343 -131.85 -112.52 32.53
N ALA A 344 -131.74 -112.61 31.20
CA ALA A 344 -132.41 -113.62 30.38
C ALA A 344 -131.82 -115.02 30.58
N TRP A 345 -130.50 -115.14 30.77
CA TRP A 345 -129.83 -116.38 31.12
C TRP A 345 -130.26 -116.87 32.50
N TRP A 346 -130.34 -115.97 33.49
CA TRP A 346 -130.84 -116.28 34.83
C TRP A 346 -132.32 -116.70 34.79
N ARG A 347 -133.17 -115.95 34.09
CA ARG A 347 -134.58 -116.32 33.84
C ARG A 347 -134.71 -117.66 33.11
N GLY A 348 -133.85 -117.95 32.14
CA GLY A 348 -133.82 -119.23 31.41
C GLY A 348 -133.25 -120.39 32.24
N MET A 349 -132.32 -120.12 33.16
CA MET A 349 -131.82 -121.10 34.13
C MET A 349 -132.90 -121.45 35.15
N MET A 350 -133.70 -120.47 35.58
CA MET A 350 -134.87 -120.69 36.43
C MET A 350 -135.84 -121.71 35.82
N VAL A 351 -136.10 -121.61 34.51
CA VAL A 351 -136.97 -122.54 33.76
C VAL A 351 -136.33 -123.92 33.59
N ARG A 352 -135.04 -123.98 33.18
CA ARG A 352 -134.35 -125.25 32.84
C ARG A 352 -133.96 -126.11 34.04
N ARG A 353 -133.71 -125.51 35.21
CA ARG A 353 -133.45 -126.25 36.46
C ARG A 353 -134.73 -126.49 37.29
N PHE A 354 -135.92 -126.17 36.76
CA PHE A 354 -137.21 -126.33 37.43
C PHE A 354 -137.26 -125.69 38.83
N LEU A 355 -136.71 -124.48 38.96
CA LEU A 355 -136.69 -123.72 40.20
C LEU A 355 -137.81 -122.67 40.18
N GLY A 356 -138.61 -122.63 41.25
CA GLY A 356 -139.82 -121.80 41.31
C GLY A 356 -140.99 -122.37 40.48
N PRO A 357 -141.84 -121.54 39.86
CA PRO A 357 -143.17 -121.90 39.36
C PRO A 357 -143.23 -122.92 38.19
N TYR A 358 -142.09 -123.43 37.71
CA TYR A 358 -142.00 -124.32 36.54
C TYR A 358 -141.97 -125.82 36.85
N LYS A 359 -142.14 -126.26 38.11
CA LYS A 359 -142.12 -127.69 38.51
C LYS A 359 -143.23 -128.56 37.88
N ILE A 360 -144.32 -127.99 37.36
CA ILE A 360 -145.52 -128.73 36.91
C ILE A 360 -145.36 -129.31 35.49
N LEU A 361 -144.53 -128.69 34.64
CA LEU A 361 -144.35 -129.10 33.23
C LEU A 361 -143.65 -130.46 33.04
N LYS A 362 -143.05 -131.02 34.09
CA LYS A 362 -142.32 -132.31 34.02
C LYS A 362 -143.26 -133.51 33.85
N LYS A 363 -144.54 -133.42 34.25
CA LYS A 363 -145.45 -134.59 34.31
C LYS A 363 -146.24 -134.89 33.02
N LEU A 364 -146.30 -133.98 32.05
CA LEU A 364 -147.15 -134.15 30.85
C LEU A 364 -146.41 -134.77 29.64
N LYS A 365 -145.12 -135.07 29.76
CA LYS A 365 -144.27 -135.52 28.64
C LYS A 365 -143.99 -137.03 28.58
N GLU A 366 -144.52 -137.83 29.50
CA GLU A 366 -144.23 -139.28 29.57
C GLU A 366 -145.34 -140.20 29.03
N GLU A 367 -146.46 -139.68 28.54
CA GLU A 367 -147.50 -140.48 27.85
C GLU A 367 -147.47 -140.26 26.33
N GLU A 368 -146.29 -140.55 25.78
CA GLU A 368 -146.05 -141.00 24.41
C GLU A 368 -146.66 -142.41 24.24
N ALA A 369 -147.51 -142.66 23.25
CA ALA A 369 -147.16 -143.02 21.88
C ALA A 369 -147.19 -144.53 21.60
N ALA A 370 -148.26 -144.97 20.93
CA ALA A 370 -148.24 -146.11 20.02
C ALA A 370 -149.34 -145.97 18.95
N LYS A 371 -149.05 -145.33 17.79
CA LYS A 371 -149.65 -145.62 16.46
C LYS A 371 -149.16 -144.71 15.32
N GLY A 372 -148.64 -145.35 14.26
CA GLY A 372 -148.82 -145.08 12.81
C GLY A 372 -148.19 -143.82 12.19
N LYS A 373 -147.22 -143.90 11.25
CA LYS A 373 -147.25 -144.27 9.80
C LYS A 373 -147.67 -143.13 8.82
N GLU A 374 -146.74 -142.85 7.89
CA GLU A 374 -146.92 -142.60 6.44
C GLU A 374 -147.00 -141.16 5.82
N LYS A 375 -146.16 -140.94 4.78
CA LYS A 375 -146.28 -140.15 3.52
C LYS A 375 -146.25 -138.61 3.44
N GLY A 376 -145.52 -138.13 2.40
CA GLY A 376 -145.65 -136.82 1.68
C GLY A 376 -144.55 -135.80 2.02
N LYS A 377 -143.60 -135.35 1.16
CA LYS A 377 -143.52 -134.80 -0.23
C LYS A 377 -143.69 -133.27 -0.32
N LYS A 378 -142.60 -132.57 -0.74
CA LYS A 378 -142.45 -131.23 -1.40
C LYS A 378 -143.10 -130.00 -0.72
N ASP A 379 -142.62 -128.76 -0.80
CA ASP A 379 -141.74 -128.02 -1.74
C ASP A 379 -141.31 -126.69 -1.06
N LYS A 380 -140.18 -126.08 -1.51
CA LYS A 380 -139.85 -124.62 -1.58
C LYS A 380 -139.91 -123.75 -0.31
N ASP A 381 -139.13 -122.68 -0.09
CA ASP A 381 -137.91 -122.08 -0.63
C ASP A 381 -137.49 -120.98 0.40
N LYS A 382 -136.22 -120.55 0.34
CA LYS A 382 -135.53 -119.33 0.90
C LYS A 382 -136.41 -118.17 1.47
N PRO A 383 -135.93 -117.32 2.42
CA PRO A 383 -134.62 -116.63 2.32
C PRO A 383 -133.88 -116.25 3.64
N GLY A 384 -132.61 -115.84 3.47
CA GLY A 384 -131.97 -114.73 4.21
C GLY A 384 -131.69 -114.89 5.71
N ALA A 385 -130.44 -115.23 6.07
CA ALA A 385 -129.83 -114.75 7.31
C ALA A 385 -128.31 -114.90 7.31
N LYS A 386 -127.65 -113.74 7.45
CA LYS A 386 -126.64 -113.42 8.46
C LYS A 386 -125.72 -114.55 8.94
N LYS A 387 -124.41 -114.27 8.99
CA LYS A 387 -123.73 -113.95 10.28
C LYS A 387 -122.25 -113.65 10.12
N LYS A 388 -121.83 -112.71 10.98
CA LYS A 388 -120.49 -112.49 11.57
C LYS A 388 -119.46 -111.85 10.62
N LYS A 389 -118.84 -110.72 10.97
CA LYS A 389 -118.65 -110.15 12.32
C LYS A 389 -119.15 -108.71 12.41
#